data_AF-A0A671NQ72-F1
#
_entry.id   AF-A0A671NQ72-F1
#
_cell.length_a   1.000
_cell.length_b   1.000
_cell.length_c   1.000
_cell.angle_alpha   90.00
_cell.angle_beta   90.00
_cell.angle_gamma   90.00
#
_symmetry.space_group_name_H-M   'P 1'
#
loop_
_entity.id
_entity.type
_entity.pdbx_description
1 polymer ?
#
loop_
_entity_poly.entity_id
_entity_poly.type
_entity_poly.pdbx_seq_one_letter_code
_entity_poly.pdbx_strand_id
1 'polypeptide(L)'
;MLWKLFFCLAEIQTLTLKSLLYLERYMYLILFNTYLHLEKRDSWQRSFSDWMLQVAAQAGVYELLNQLGFSEFEDLRDSTLCRLRHRWQQQNRHGLPFRGEFI
;
A
#
# COMPACT_ATOMS: atom_id res chain seq x y z
N MET A 1 11.31 28.89 16.48
CA MET A 1 10.82 27.64 17.11
C MET A 1 9.71 26.99 16.27
N LEU A 2 8.68 27.73 15.85
CA LEU A 2 7.57 27.23 15.01
C LEU A 2 7.97 26.62 13.66
N TRP A 3 8.97 27.19 12.98
CA TRP A 3 9.46 26.67 11.69
C TRP A 3 10.09 25.26 11.78
N LYS A 4 10.77 24.94 12.88
CA LYS A 4 11.35 23.60 13.12
C LYS A 4 10.26 22.55 13.32
N LEU A 5 9.19 22.91 14.03
CA LEU A 5 8.04 22.04 14.24
C LEU A 5 7.32 21.76 12.91
N PHE A 6 7.12 22.78 12.08
CA PHE A 6 6.51 22.62 10.76
C PHE A 6 7.33 21.71 9.84
N PHE A 7 8.66 21.91 9.79
CA PHE A 7 9.56 21.06 9.00
C PHE A 7 9.54 19.59 9.47
N CYS A 8 9.57 19.38 10.78
CA CYS A 8 9.53 18.04 11.38
C CYS A 8 8.22 17.30 11.07
N LEU A 9 7.07 17.99 11.12
CA LEU A 9 5.77 17.39 10.78
C LEU A 9 5.69 16.97 9.30
N ALA A 10 6.23 17.78 8.38
CA ALA A 10 6.28 17.46 6.96
C ALA A 10 7.18 16.24 6.67
N GLU A 11 8.30 16.14 7.39
CA GLU A 11 9.21 15.00 7.30
C GLU A 11 8.56 13.70 7.80
N ILE A 12 7.87 13.75 8.95
CA ILE A 12 7.14 12.61 9.52
C ILE A 12 6.06 12.11 8.54
N GLN A 13 5.28 13.01 7.94
CA GLN A 13 4.27 12.64 6.95
C GLN A 13 4.89 11.97 5.72
N THR A 14 6.03 12.48 5.24
CA THR A 14 6.74 11.90 4.08
C THR A 14 7.28 10.50 4.40
N LEU A 15 7.87 10.30 5.58
CA LEU A 15 8.37 9.00 6.02
C LEU A 15 7.23 7.99 6.21
N THR A 16 6.11 8.43 6.77
CA THR A 16 4.91 7.61 6.95
C THR A 16 4.33 7.16 5.61
N LEU A 17 4.21 8.09 4.65
CA LEU A 17 3.80 7.75 3.29
C LEU A 17 4.74 6.72 2.65
N LYS A 18 6.06 6.89 2.79
CA LYS A 18 7.05 5.94 2.29
C LYS A 18 6.89 4.55 2.93
N SER A 19 6.74 4.47 4.26
CA SER A 19 6.55 3.17 4.93
C SER A 19 5.29 2.45 4.46
N LEU A 20 4.18 3.18 4.27
CA LEU A 20 2.93 2.59 3.80
C LEU A 20 3.02 2.11 2.35
N LEU A 21 3.73 2.84 1.47
CA LEU A 21 3.96 2.41 0.09
C LEU A 21 4.84 1.16 0.02
N TYR A 22 5.88 1.06 0.86
CA TYR A 22 6.68 -0.16 0.95
C TYR A 22 5.88 -1.34 1.50
N LEU A 23 5.04 -1.11 2.49
CA LEU A 23 4.15 -2.12 3.05
C LEU A 23 3.15 -2.61 1.99
N GLU A 24 2.51 -1.70 1.26
CA GLU A 24 1.60 -2.02 0.15
C GLU A 24 2.31 -2.89 -0.91
N ARG A 25 3.54 -2.54 -1.29
CA ARG A 25 4.34 -3.34 -2.23
C ARG A 25 4.65 -4.74 -1.67
N TYR A 26 4.97 -4.84 -0.38
CA TYR A 26 5.25 -6.12 0.27
C TYR A 26 4.01 -7.02 0.30
N MET A 27 2.82 -6.45 0.55
CA MET A 27 1.56 -7.17 0.47
C MET A 27 1.33 -7.76 -0.93
N TYR A 28 1.59 -7.00 -2.00
CA TYR A 28 1.51 -7.53 -3.36
C TYR A 28 2.49 -8.68 -3.62
N LEU A 29 3.68 -8.66 -3.04
CA LEU A 29 4.63 -9.77 -3.15
C LEU A 29 4.12 -11.04 -2.45
N ILE A 30 3.53 -10.90 -1.26
CA ILE A 30 2.90 -12.03 -0.55
C ILE A 30 1.72 -12.59 -1.36
N LEU A 31 0.86 -11.72 -1.88
CA LEU A 31 -0.29 -12.10 -2.70
C LEU A 31 0.15 -12.82 -3.98
N PHE A 32 1.19 -12.30 -4.65
CA PHE A 32 1.74 -12.93 -5.85
C PHE A 32 2.37 -14.29 -5.54
N ASN A 33 3.11 -14.41 -4.44
CA ASN A 33 3.64 -15.70 -4.00
C ASN A 33 2.52 -16.71 -3.72
N THR A 34 1.46 -16.27 -3.05
CA THR A 34 0.26 -17.08 -2.78
C THR A 34 -0.42 -17.52 -4.08
N TYR A 35 -0.59 -16.60 -5.03
CA TYR A 35 -1.10 -16.88 -6.37
C TYR A 35 -0.28 -17.97 -7.07
N LEU A 36 1.06 -17.86 -7.05
CA LEU A 36 1.94 -18.86 -7.67
C LEU A 36 1.73 -20.26 -7.09
N HIS A 37 1.48 -20.38 -5.78
CA HIS A 37 1.28 -21.67 -5.14
C HIS A 37 -0.10 -22.26 -5.43
N LEU A 38 -1.15 -21.44 -5.44
CA LEU A 38 -2.53 -21.91 -5.65
C LEU A 38 -2.81 -22.25 -7.12
N GLU A 39 -2.44 -21.37 -8.04
CA GLU A 39 -2.75 -21.52 -9.48
C GLU A 39 -1.79 -22.49 -10.20
N LYS A 40 -0.71 -22.92 -9.55
CA LYS A 40 0.21 -23.94 -10.08
C LYS A 40 -0.51 -25.24 -10.46
N ARG A 41 -1.54 -25.63 -9.70
CA ARG A 41 -2.32 -26.86 -9.96
C ARG A 41 -3.11 -26.76 -11.26
N ASP A 42 -3.60 -25.56 -11.55
CA ASP A 42 -4.39 -25.25 -12.72
C ASP A 42 -3.53 -24.70 -13.86
N SER A 43 -2.21 -24.93 -13.83
CA SER A 43 -1.27 -24.46 -14.87
C SER A 43 -1.38 -22.96 -15.18
N TRP A 44 -1.71 -22.13 -14.19
CA TRP A 44 -1.87 -20.68 -14.32
C TRP A 44 -2.83 -20.25 -15.44
N GLN A 45 -3.96 -20.95 -15.61
CA GLN A 45 -5.01 -20.55 -16.57
C GLN A 45 -5.55 -19.14 -16.29
N ARG A 46 -5.58 -18.74 -15.01
CA ARG A 46 -6.03 -17.41 -14.58
C ARG A 46 -4.84 -16.46 -14.42
N SER A 47 -4.97 -15.24 -14.95
CA SER A 47 -3.97 -14.19 -14.72
C SER A 47 -3.95 -13.74 -13.24
N PHE A 48 -2.86 -13.14 -12.78
CA PHE A 48 -2.80 -12.58 -11.41
C PHE A 48 -3.90 -11.53 -11.16
N SER A 49 -4.20 -10.69 -12.15
CA SER A 49 -5.25 -9.67 -12.05
C SER A 49 -6.64 -10.30 -11.86
N ASP A 50 -6.94 -11.35 -12.63
CA ASP A 50 -8.20 -12.08 -12.50
C ASP A 50 -8.27 -12.82 -11.16
N TRP A 51 -7.15 -13.38 -10.69
CA TRP A 51 -7.09 -14.05 -9.39
C TRP A 51 -7.31 -13.07 -8.23
N MET A 52 -6.75 -11.86 -8.32
CA MET A 52 -6.99 -10.79 -7.35
C MET A 52 -8.47 -10.42 -7.28
N LEU A 53 -9.15 -10.30 -8.43
CA LEU A 53 -10.58 -9.96 -8.49
C LEU A 53 -11.49 -11.09 -8.02
N GLN A 54 -11.15 -12.34 -8.32
CA GLN A 54 -12.05 -13.48 -8.11
C GLN A 54 -11.81 -14.20 -6.77
N VAL A 55 -10.56 -14.25 -6.31
CA VAL A 55 -10.17 -15.01 -5.11
C VAL A 55 -9.75 -14.07 -3.99
N ALA A 56 -8.79 -13.18 -4.24
CA ALA A 56 -8.28 -12.29 -3.21
C ALA A 56 -9.35 -11.30 -2.71
N ALA A 57 -10.21 -10.80 -3.60
CA ALA A 57 -11.34 -9.94 -3.23
C ALA A 57 -12.29 -10.63 -2.24
N GLN A 58 -12.59 -11.92 -2.46
CA GLN A 58 -13.45 -12.68 -1.55
C GLN A 58 -12.81 -12.87 -0.17
N ALA A 59 -11.48 -12.85 -0.09
CA ALA A 59 -10.73 -12.87 1.16
C ALA A 59 -10.57 -11.48 1.81
N GLY A 60 -11.22 -10.43 1.30
CA GLY A 60 -11.18 -9.08 1.87
C GLY A 60 -9.87 -8.32 1.63
N VAL A 61 -9.10 -8.72 0.61
CA VAL A 61 -7.77 -8.14 0.34
C VAL A 61 -7.86 -6.66 -0.02
N TYR A 62 -8.89 -6.22 -0.76
CA TYR A 62 -9.02 -4.81 -1.13
C TYR A 62 -9.35 -3.92 0.06
N GLU A 63 -10.14 -4.42 1.00
CA GLU A 63 -10.49 -3.77 2.25
C GLU A 63 -9.24 -3.60 3.12
N LEU A 64 -8.43 -4.66 3.22
CA LEU A 64 -7.15 -4.62 3.91
C LEU A 64 -6.22 -3.59 3.26
N LEU A 65 -6.03 -3.63 1.94
CA LEU A 65 -5.20 -2.67 1.22
C LEU A 65 -5.71 -1.23 1.38
N ASN A 66 -7.03 -1.05 1.46
CA ASN A 66 -7.67 0.26 1.64
C ASN A 66 -7.65 0.77 3.09
N GLN A 67 -7.22 -0.06 4.05
CA GLN A 67 -7.06 0.29 5.46
C GLN A 67 -5.62 0.04 5.95
N LEU A 68 -4.65 0.05 5.04
CA LEU A 68 -3.23 -0.01 5.37
C LEU A 68 -2.80 1.26 6.10
N GLY A 69 -2.79 1.19 7.42
CA GLY A 69 -2.32 2.24 8.31
C GLY A 69 -2.20 1.76 9.74
N PHE A 70 -1.57 2.56 10.59
CA PHE A 70 -1.36 2.21 11.98
C PHE A 70 -2.31 3.00 12.86
N SER A 71 -3.50 2.45 13.10
CA SER A 71 -4.50 3.11 13.95
C SER A 71 -4.00 3.36 15.38
N GLU A 72 -2.98 2.62 15.84
CA GLU A 72 -2.36 2.85 17.15
C GLU A 72 -1.41 4.06 17.17
N PHE A 73 -0.94 4.53 16.01
CA PHE A 73 0.06 5.59 15.89
C PHE A 73 -0.44 6.84 15.15
N GLU A 74 -1.58 6.78 14.45
CA GLU A 74 -2.19 7.91 13.74
C GLU A 74 -3.39 8.49 14.52
N ASP A 75 -3.45 9.83 14.69
CA ASP A 75 -4.65 10.49 15.19
C ASP A 75 -5.77 10.28 14.16
N LEU A 76 -6.91 9.71 14.56
CA LEU A 76 -8.00 9.27 13.67
C LEU A 76 -8.52 10.37 12.73
N ARG A 77 -8.26 11.64 13.07
CA ARG A 77 -8.63 12.83 12.29
C ARG A 77 -7.70 13.09 11.10
N ASP A 78 -6.47 12.58 11.13
CA ASP A 78 -5.43 12.72 10.10
C ASP A 78 -5.19 11.43 9.27
N SER A 79 -6.01 10.39 9.51
CA SER A 79 -6.03 9.03 8.89
C SER A 79 -6.32 9.00 7.37
N THR A 80 -5.92 10.03 6.64
CA THR A 80 -6.07 10.10 5.19
C THR A 80 -5.11 9.15 4.47
N LEU A 81 -3.92 8.87 5.01
CA LEU A 81 -2.95 7.95 4.43
C LEU A 81 -3.33 6.46 4.55
N CYS A 82 -4.26 6.12 5.45
CA CYS A 82 -4.81 4.76 5.53
C CYS A 82 -5.53 4.34 4.24
N ARG A 83 -6.08 5.32 3.49
CA ARG A 83 -6.88 5.08 2.27
C ARG A 83 -5.98 4.95 1.06
N LEU A 84 -6.15 3.85 0.33
CA LEU A 84 -5.36 3.51 -0.86
C LEU A 84 -5.38 4.63 -1.91
N ARG A 85 -6.57 5.18 -2.22
CA ARG A 85 -6.72 6.29 -3.18
C ARG A 85 -5.94 7.54 -2.76
N HIS A 86 -5.91 7.87 -1.48
CA HIS A 86 -5.22 9.06 -0.99
C HIS A 86 -3.70 8.85 -1.03
N ARG A 87 -3.20 7.65 -0.66
CA ARG A 87 -1.76 7.33 -0.81
C ARG A 87 -1.30 7.49 -2.25
N TRP A 88 -2.05 6.98 -3.22
CA TRP A 88 -1.67 7.08 -4.63
C TRP A 88 -1.64 8.54 -5.12
N GLN A 89 -2.59 9.36 -4.67
CA GLN A 89 -2.57 10.80 -4.97
C GLN A 89 -1.34 11.48 -4.38
N GLN A 90 -0.98 11.18 -3.12
CA GLN A 90 0.18 11.77 -2.47
C GLN A 90 1.50 11.27 -3.07
N GLN A 91 1.59 9.98 -3.42
CA GLN A 91 2.74 9.39 -4.08
C GLN A 91 3.11 10.14 -5.37
N ASN A 92 2.12 10.44 -6.21
CA ASN A 92 2.30 11.22 -7.43
C ASN A 92 2.80 12.65 -7.15
N ARG A 93 2.34 13.27 -6.05
CA ARG A 93 2.76 14.63 -5.66
C ARG A 93 4.19 14.68 -5.11
N HIS A 94 4.62 13.60 -4.45
CA HIS A 94 5.95 13.50 -3.84
C HIS A 94 7.02 12.89 -4.78
N GLY A 95 6.65 12.55 -6.03
CA GLY A 95 7.58 11.98 -7.01
C GLY A 95 8.21 10.65 -6.56
N LEU A 96 7.50 9.92 -5.69
CA LEU A 96 7.99 8.64 -5.18
C LEU A 96 7.83 7.57 -6.27
N PRO A 97 8.80 6.63 -6.39
CA PRO A 97 8.83 5.69 -7.50
C PRO A 97 7.53 4.88 -7.57
N PHE A 98 6.92 4.87 -8.76
CA PHE A 98 5.60 4.29 -9.00
C PHE A 98 5.66 2.78 -9.29
N ARG A 99 6.81 2.27 -9.76
CA ARG A 99 6.84 1.02 -10.54
C ARG A 99 8.14 0.23 -10.48
N GLY A 100 8.62 -0.08 -9.28
CA GLY A 100 9.77 -0.97 -9.15
C GLY A 100 11.04 -0.44 -9.79
N GLU A 101 11.15 0.88 -9.97
CA GLU A 101 12.45 1.52 -10.17
C GLU A 101 13.31 1.11 -8.98
N PHE A 102 14.42 0.44 -9.28
CA PHE A 102 15.42 0.12 -8.28
C PHE A 102 16.05 1.45 -7.83
N ILE A 103 15.99 1.72 -6.53
CA ILE A 103 16.71 2.82 -5.89
C ILE A 103 18.20 2.49 -5.95
#